data_AF-A0A358M7X0-F1
#
_entry.id   AF-A0A358M7X0-F1
#
_cell.length_a   1.000
_cell.length_b   1.000
_cell.length_c   1.000
_cell.angle_alpha   90.00
_cell.angle_beta   90.00
_cell.angle_gamma   90.00
#
_symmetry.space_group_name_H-M   'P 1'
#
loop_
_entity.id
_entity.type
_entity.pdbx_description
1 polymer ?
#
loop_
_entity_poly.entity_id
_entity_poly.type
_entity_poly.pdbx_seq_one_letter_code
_entity_poly.pdbx_strand_id
1 'polypeptide(L)'
;MACRNTYKTKTINVEADIAKTSITEPAVAKTVNRLLFGVDSAIQANDLLQNNIEEFEWIVRNKIYPNFYGRFLTGENCLTKEEIDFLHSKGCKIAAIYADDGAKQTEEQGSVLAKRIDLRAFELGIPEGAAVFLEIGESES
;
A
#
# COMPACT_ATOMS: atom_id res chain seq x y z
N MET A 1 -6.11 35.63 -21.47
CA MET A 1 -6.12 35.16 -20.06
C MET A 1 -4.96 34.18 -19.92
N ALA A 2 -3.75 34.68 -19.64
CA ALA A 2 -3.16 34.98 -18.32
C ALA A 2 -2.59 33.70 -17.66
N CYS A 3 -1.30 33.49 -17.40
CA CYS A 3 -0.08 34.28 -17.57
C CYS A 3 1.13 33.31 -17.71
N ARG A 4 1.93 33.47 -18.77
CA ARG A 4 3.36 33.09 -18.77
C ARG A 4 4.10 34.22 -18.04
N ASN A 5 4.91 33.92 -17.02
CA ASN A 5 6.07 34.75 -16.68
C ASN A 5 7.06 33.98 -15.79
N THR A 6 8.10 33.50 -16.46
CA THR A 6 9.52 33.52 -16.10
C THR A 6 9.88 34.20 -14.78
N TYR A 7 10.24 33.42 -13.76
CA TYR A 7 10.97 33.92 -12.60
C TYR A 7 12.48 33.83 -12.87
N LYS A 8 13.10 34.99 -13.07
CA LYS A 8 14.55 35.17 -13.12
C LYS A 8 15.12 35.02 -11.71
N THR A 9 16.08 34.10 -11.56
CA THR A 9 16.90 33.93 -10.36
C THR A 9 17.66 35.22 -10.06
N LYS A 10 17.43 35.80 -8.88
CA LYS A 10 18.32 36.81 -8.29
C LYS A 10 19.11 36.15 -7.17
N THR A 11 20.39 35.93 -7.43
CA THR A 11 21.39 35.60 -6.42
C THR A 11 21.54 36.78 -5.47
N ILE A 12 21.36 36.56 -4.17
CA ILE A 12 21.70 37.55 -3.16
C ILE A 12 22.71 36.87 -2.22
N ASN A 13 23.97 37.27 -2.34
CA ASN A 13 25.00 36.99 -1.35
C ASN A 13 24.73 37.89 -0.15
N VAL A 14 24.48 37.29 1.01
CA VAL A 14 24.60 37.95 2.30
C VAL A 14 25.49 37.06 3.16
N GLU A 15 26.72 37.52 3.40
CA GLU A 15 27.55 37.01 4.48
C GLU A 15 26.86 37.31 5.81
N ALA A 16 26.62 36.27 6.59
CA ALA A 16 26.29 36.37 8.00
C ALA A 16 27.13 35.34 8.74
N ASP A 17 28.00 35.82 9.62
CA ASP A 17 28.70 35.03 10.63
C ASP A 17 27.68 34.32 11.51
N ILE A 18 27.61 32.99 11.40
CA ILE A 18 26.83 32.14 12.30
C ILE A 18 27.74 30.99 12.73
N ALA A 19 27.83 30.82 14.05
CA ALA A 19 28.63 29.84 14.75
C ALA A 19 28.56 28.44 14.10
N LYS A 20 29.71 27.75 14.01
CA LYS A 20 29.83 26.36 13.56
C LYS A 20 29.15 25.42 14.56
N THR A 21 27.83 25.27 14.45
CA THR A 21 27.16 24.05 14.91
C THR A 21 27.57 22.95 13.94
N SER A 22 28.21 21.89 14.43
CA SER A 22 28.43 20.69 13.62
C SER A 22 27.06 20.08 13.34
N ILE A 23 26.49 20.41 12.19
CA ILE A 23 25.36 19.71 11.65
C ILE A 23 25.92 18.34 11.26
N THR A 24 25.71 17.35 12.11
CA THR A 24 25.90 15.96 11.71
C THR A 24 24.94 15.76 10.55
N GLU A 25 25.46 15.69 9.33
CA GLU A 25 24.66 15.37 8.15
C GLU A 25 23.85 14.12 8.48
N PRO A 26 22.51 14.15 8.39
CA PRO A 26 21.74 12.94 8.58
C PRO A 26 22.24 11.95 7.52
N ALA A 27 22.58 10.73 7.95
CA ALA A 27 23.02 9.69 7.05
C ALA A 27 21.97 9.53 5.94
N VAL A 28 22.27 10.07 4.75
CA VAL A 28 21.39 9.98 3.59
C VAL A 28 21.16 8.49 3.35
N ALA A 29 19.91 8.08 3.46
CA ALA A 29 19.51 6.69 3.37
C ALA A 29 20.14 6.04 2.13
N LYS A 30 20.62 4.80 2.29
CA LYS A 30 21.18 3.95 1.23
C LYS A 30 20.36 4.12 -0.05
N THR A 31 21.05 4.26 -1.18
CA THR A 31 20.44 4.32 -2.52
C THR A 31 19.34 3.28 -2.66
N VAL A 32 18.10 3.74 -2.86
CA VAL A 32 16.94 2.88 -3.03
C VAL A 32 17.07 2.20 -4.39
N ASN A 33 17.63 0.99 -4.41
CA ASN A 33 17.94 0.30 -5.66
C ASN A 33 16.70 -0.12 -6.46
N ARG A 34 15.51 -0.14 -5.83
CA ARG A 34 14.27 -0.54 -6.49
C ARG A 34 13.05 0.09 -5.80
N LEU A 35 12.32 0.90 -6.56
CA LEU A 35 10.97 1.33 -6.20
C LEU A 35 9.97 0.30 -6.73
N LEU A 36 9.06 -0.18 -5.89
CA LEU A 36 7.95 -1.03 -6.31
C LEU A 36 6.67 -0.21 -6.29
N PHE A 37 5.84 -0.40 -7.30
CA PHE A 37 4.51 0.20 -7.37
C PHE A 37 3.47 -0.85 -7.01
N GLY A 38 2.48 -0.46 -6.22
CA GLY A 38 1.34 -1.30 -5.92
C GLY A 38 0.07 -0.46 -5.83
N VAL A 39 -1.06 -1.17 -5.78
CA VAL A 39 -2.40 -0.60 -5.71
C VAL A 39 -3.21 -1.41 -4.72
N ASP A 40 -4.25 -0.83 -4.15
CA ASP A 40 -5.31 -1.53 -3.44
C ASP A 40 -6.67 -1.13 -4.05
N SER A 41 -7.69 -1.95 -3.82
CA SER A 41 -9.07 -1.65 -4.22
C SER A 41 -10.05 -2.30 -3.27
N ALA A 42 -11.26 -1.73 -3.16
CA ALA A 42 -12.38 -2.36 -2.47
C ALA A 42 -13.03 -3.47 -3.34
N ILE A 43 -13.04 -3.30 -4.65
CA ILE A 43 -13.65 -4.22 -5.64
C ILE A 43 -12.63 -5.32 -6.01
N GLN A 44 -13.08 -6.51 -6.43
CA GLN A 44 -12.15 -7.58 -6.83
C GLN A 44 -11.46 -7.24 -8.16
N ALA A 45 -10.19 -7.63 -8.27
CA ALA A 45 -9.36 -7.36 -9.45
C ALA A 45 -9.90 -8.02 -10.74
N ASN A 46 -10.65 -9.12 -10.59
CA ASN A 46 -11.29 -9.88 -11.66
C ASN A 46 -12.76 -9.47 -11.91
N ASP A 47 -13.29 -8.47 -11.20
CA ASP A 47 -14.66 -7.99 -11.45
C ASP A 47 -14.73 -7.22 -12.77
N LEU A 48 -15.81 -7.44 -13.52
CA LEU A 48 -16.09 -6.74 -14.77
C LEU A 48 -16.72 -5.37 -14.49
N LEU A 49 -16.09 -4.32 -15.01
CA LEU A 49 -16.59 -2.95 -14.97
C LEU A 49 -17.62 -2.70 -16.10
N GLN A 50 -18.25 -1.52 -16.07
CA GLN A 50 -19.31 -1.12 -17.02
C GLN A 50 -18.91 -1.20 -18.50
N ASN A 51 -17.63 -1.06 -18.82
CA ASN A 51 -17.07 -1.16 -20.16
C ASN A 51 -16.57 -2.57 -20.52
N ASN A 52 -16.99 -3.59 -19.77
CA ASN A 52 -16.65 -5.00 -19.99
C ASN A 52 -15.14 -5.28 -19.98
N ILE A 53 -14.41 -4.59 -19.09
CA ILE A 53 -13.02 -4.89 -18.77
C ILE A 53 -12.91 -5.20 -17.28
N GLU A 54 -11.93 -6.03 -16.93
CA GLU A 54 -11.58 -6.34 -15.54
C GLU A 54 -11.03 -5.09 -14.84
N GLU A 55 -11.27 -4.93 -13.54
CA GLU A 55 -10.69 -3.85 -12.72
C GLU A 55 -9.16 -3.78 -12.87
N PHE A 56 -8.48 -4.94 -12.85
CA PHE A 56 -7.04 -5.02 -13.07
C PHE A 56 -6.61 -4.42 -14.42
N GLU A 57 -7.36 -4.70 -15.49
CA GLU A 57 -7.07 -4.18 -16.83
C GLU A 57 -7.28 -2.67 -16.89
N TRP A 58 -8.30 -2.16 -16.20
CA TRP A 58 -8.50 -0.73 -16.07
C TRP A 58 -7.31 -0.05 -15.38
N ILE A 59 -6.80 -0.64 -14.30
CA ILE A 59 -5.62 -0.12 -13.58
C ILE A 59 -4.39 -0.09 -14.49
N VAL A 60 -4.11 -1.17 -15.20
CA VAL A 60 -2.94 -1.26 -16.10
C VAL A 60 -3.01 -0.23 -17.23
N ARG A 61 -4.21 0.10 -17.72
CA ARG A 61 -4.40 1.11 -18.78
C ARG A 61 -4.26 2.55 -18.31
N ASN A 62 -4.61 2.83 -17.04
CA ASN A 62 -4.67 4.20 -16.52
C ASN A 62 -3.51 4.55 -15.58
N LYS A 63 -2.80 3.55 -15.04
CA LYS A 63 -1.71 3.70 -14.08
C LYS A 63 -0.46 2.93 -14.55
N ILE A 64 0.40 2.58 -13.60
CA ILE A 64 1.57 1.71 -13.82
C ILE A 64 1.15 0.26 -13.52
N TYR A 65 1.75 -0.70 -14.22
CA TYR A 65 1.55 -2.12 -13.92
C TYR A 65 1.94 -2.44 -12.47
N PRO A 66 1.00 -2.89 -11.61
CA PRO A 66 1.28 -3.10 -10.20
C PRO A 66 2.16 -4.32 -9.97
N ASN A 67 3.20 -4.16 -9.13
CA ASN A 67 4.01 -5.28 -8.64
C ASN A 67 3.28 -6.05 -7.54
N PHE A 68 2.44 -5.36 -6.77
CA PHE A 68 1.58 -5.97 -5.76
C PHE A 68 0.21 -5.29 -5.71
N TYR A 69 -0.78 -6.07 -5.29
CA TYR A 69 -2.17 -5.68 -5.16
C TYR A 69 -2.63 -5.91 -3.72
N GLY A 70 -2.99 -4.84 -3.01
CA GLY A 70 -3.56 -4.85 -1.68
C GLY A 70 -5.00 -5.32 -1.72
N ARG A 71 -5.31 -6.41 -1.00
CA ARG A 71 -6.65 -7.03 -0.98
C ARG A 71 -7.04 -7.44 0.43
N PHE A 72 -8.30 -7.19 0.75
CA PHE A 72 -8.87 -7.45 2.07
C PHE A 72 -9.22 -8.92 2.25
N LEU A 73 -8.82 -9.52 3.37
CA LEU A 73 -9.13 -10.91 3.73
C LEU A 73 -10.56 -11.07 4.27
N THR A 74 -11.16 -9.97 4.70
CA THR A 74 -12.47 -9.88 5.35
C THR A 74 -13.31 -8.76 4.74
N GLY A 75 -14.60 -8.70 5.06
CA GLY A 75 -15.51 -7.67 4.59
C GLY A 75 -16.19 -8.00 3.26
N GLU A 76 -16.86 -7.00 2.68
CA GLU A 76 -17.51 -7.11 1.38
C GLU A 76 -16.46 -7.17 0.27
N ASN A 77 -16.70 -7.98 -0.77
CA ASN A 77 -15.76 -8.21 -1.88
C ASN A 77 -14.35 -8.61 -1.42
N CYS A 78 -14.27 -9.38 -0.32
CA CYS A 78 -13.00 -9.90 0.18
C CYS A 78 -12.32 -10.85 -0.83
N LEU A 79 -11.02 -11.04 -0.62
CA LEU A 79 -10.15 -11.88 -1.44
C LEU A 79 -10.70 -13.31 -1.55
N THR A 80 -10.81 -13.80 -2.77
CA THR A 80 -11.26 -15.16 -3.11
C THR A 80 -10.11 -15.98 -3.71
N LYS A 81 -10.26 -17.31 -3.77
CA LYS A 81 -9.25 -18.17 -4.40
C LYS A 81 -9.15 -17.92 -5.90
N GLU A 82 -10.29 -17.65 -6.52
CA GLU A 82 -10.41 -17.28 -7.93
C GLU A 82 -9.67 -15.97 -8.22
N GLU A 83 -9.81 -14.97 -7.34
CA GLU A 83 -9.07 -13.71 -7.46
C GLU A 83 -7.56 -13.90 -7.22
N ILE A 84 -7.16 -14.77 -6.29
CA ILE A 84 -5.75 -15.10 -6.04
C ILE A 84 -5.12 -15.69 -7.30
N ASP A 85 -5.77 -16.70 -7.90
CA ASP A 85 -5.29 -17.33 -9.13
C ASP A 85 -5.23 -16.33 -10.28
N PHE A 86 -6.23 -15.46 -10.39
CA PHE A 86 -6.26 -14.38 -11.36
C PHE A 86 -5.06 -13.44 -11.20
N LEU A 87 -4.81 -12.88 -10.01
CA LEU A 87 -3.71 -11.95 -9.76
C LEU A 87 -2.34 -12.61 -10.00
N HIS A 88 -2.17 -13.86 -9.57
CA HIS A 88 -0.96 -14.63 -9.83
C HIS A 88 -0.76 -14.93 -11.32
N SER A 89 -1.82 -15.18 -12.08
CA SER A 89 -1.74 -15.36 -13.54
C SER A 89 -1.26 -14.09 -14.26
N LYS A 90 -1.51 -12.91 -13.69
CA LYS A 90 -0.97 -11.62 -14.14
C LYS A 90 0.45 -11.35 -13.59
N GLY A 91 1.03 -12.25 -12.79
CA GLY A 91 2.34 -12.03 -12.16
C GLY A 91 2.33 -10.92 -11.10
N CYS A 92 1.16 -10.54 -10.58
CA CYS A 92 1.03 -9.56 -9.51
C CYS A 92 1.07 -10.28 -8.15
N LYS A 93 1.82 -9.74 -7.19
CA LYS A 93 1.83 -10.24 -5.81
C LYS A 93 0.62 -9.71 -5.05
N ILE A 94 0.28 -10.35 -3.93
CA ILE A 94 -0.84 -9.94 -3.10
C ILE A 94 -0.29 -9.40 -1.78
N ALA A 95 -0.73 -8.20 -1.41
CA ALA A 95 -0.56 -7.68 -0.05
C ALA A 95 -1.85 -7.93 0.71
N ALA A 96 -1.85 -8.93 1.57
CA ALA A 96 -3.03 -9.34 2.33
C ALA A 96 -3.33 -8.33 3.44
N ILE A 97 -4.52 -7.76 3.45
CA ILE A 97 -4.96 -6.75 4.43
C ILE A 97 -6.10 -7.35 5.25
N TYR A 98 -6.04 -7.25 6.57
CA TYR A 98 -7.12 -7.64 7.45
C TYR A 98 -7.73 -6.39 8.08
N ALA A 99 -9.03 -6.20 7.87
CA ALA A 99 -9.81 -5.13 8.48
C ALA A 99 -10.72 -5.71 9.56
N ASP A 100 -10.76 -5.05 10.72
CA ASP A 100 -11.54 -5.43 11.90
C ASP A 100 -11.98 -4.15 12.63
N ASP A 101 -13.27 -4.05 12.95
CA ASP A 101 -13.85 -2.96 13.74
C ASP A 101 -13.94 -3.30 15.23
N GLY A 102 -13.45 -4.48 15.63
CA GLY A 102 -13.46 -4.95 17.00
C GLY A 102 -12.44 -4.22 17.88
N ALA A 103 -12.59 -4.37 19.21
CA ALA A 103 -11.65 -3.82 20.18
C ALA A 103 -10.29 -4.52 20.14
N LYS A 104 -9.20 -3.74 20.19
CA LYS A 104 -7.80 -4.20 20.05
C LYS A 104 -6.88 -3.59 21.14
N GLN A 105 -7.43 -3.30 22.31
CA GLN A 105 -6.77 -2.53 23.36
C GLN A 105 -5.93 -3.38 24.33
N THR A 106 -6.10 -4.71 24.30
CA THR A 106 -5.38 -5.63 25.19
C THR A 106 -4.60 -6.69 24.42
N GLU A 107 -3.57 -7.25 25.05
CA GLU A 107 -2.79 -8.37 24.51
C GLU A 107 -3.68 -9.57 24.19
N GLU A 108 -4.65 -9.87 25.06
CA GLU A 108 -5.58 -10.98 24.88
C GLU A 108 -6.46 -10.79 23.64
N GLN A 109 -6.96 -9.57 23.42
CA GLN A 109 -7.73 -9.22 22.22
C GLN A 109 -6.86 -9.34 20.96
N GLY A 110 -5.61 -8.85 21.00
CA GLY A 110 -4.65 -9.00 19.91
C GLY A 110 -4.31 -10.45 19.58
N SER A 111 -4.13 -11.30 20.60
CA SER A 111 -3.87 -12.73 20.44
C SER A 111 -5.05 -13.48 19.80
N VAL A 112 -6.28 -13.15 20.20
CA VAL A 112 -7.48 -13.71 19.57
C VAL A 112 -7.61 -13.24 18.11
N LEU A 113 -7.37 -11.96 17.84
CA LEU A 113 -7.41 -11.39 16.49
C LEU A 113 -6.38 -12.06 15.58
N ALA A 114 -5.12 -12.20 16.04
CA ALA A 114 -4.06 -12.86 15.28
C ALA A 114 -4.41 -14.30 14.89
N LYS A 115 -5.07 -15.05 15.79
CA LYS A 115 -5.57 -16.41 15.48
C LYS A 115 -6.65 -16.40 14.39
N ARG A 116 -7.55 -15.41 14.38
CA ARG A 116 -8.55 -15.27 13.31
C ARG A 116 -7.89 -14.96 11.97
N ILE A 117 -6.89 -14.08 11.98
CA ILE A 117 -6.10 -13.73 10.79
C ILE A 117 -5.40 -14.98 10.24
N ASP A 118 -4.75 -15.75 11.09
CA ASP A 118 -4.01 -16.96 10.72
C ASP A 118 -4.93 -18.01 10.08
N LEU A 119 -6.08 -18.29 10.70
CA LEU A 119 -7.09 -19.19 10.14
C LEU A 119 -7.58 -18.71 8.76
N ARG A 120 -7.88 -17.42 8.64
CA ARG A 120 -8.37 -16.85 7.37
C ARG A 120 -7.31 -16.91 6.27
N ALA A 121 -6.06 -16.61 6.59
CA ALA A 121 -4.94 -16.71 5.66
C ALA A 121 -4.73 -18.16 5.21
N PHE A 122 -4.81 -19.12 6.14
CA PHE A 122 -4.72 -20.55 5.85
C PHE A 122 -5.84 -21.02 4.90
N GLU A 123 -7.09 -20.63 5.15
CA GLU A 123 -8.24 -20.98 4.29
C GLU A 123 -8.05 -20.53 2.84
N LEU A 124 -7.46 -19.35 2.66
CA LEU A 124 -7.16 -18.74 1.35
C LEU A 124 -5.87 -19.29 0.72
N GLY A 125 -5.11 -20.13 1.41
CA GLY A 125 -3.87 -20.71 0.91
C GLY A 125 -2.71 -19.72 0.86
N ILE A 126 -2.74 -18.68 1.69
CA ILE A 126 -1.61 -17.76 1.85
C ILE A 126 -0.46 -18.54 2.52
N PRO A 127 0.75 -18.54 1.94
CA PRO A 127 1.85 -19.36 2.43
C PRO A 127 2.40 -18.86 3.76
N GLU A 128 2.92 -19.80 4.56
CA GLU A 128 3.63 -19.48 5.80
C GLU A 128 4.83 -18.54 5.52
N GLY A 129 5.05 -17.58 6.43
CA GLY A 129 6.08 -16.55 6.28
C GLY A 129 5.66 -15.35 5.42
N ALA A 130 4.46 -15.36 4.82
CA ALA A 130 3.89 -14.17 4.20
C ALA A 130 3.40 -13.17 5.26
N ALA A 131 3.58 -11.89 5.00
CA ALA A 131 3.04 -10.84 5.85
C ALA A 131 1.53 -10.64 5.60
N VAL A 132 0.78 -10.45 6.68
CA VAL A 132 -0.59 -9.93 6.65
C VAL A 132 -0.59 -8.59 7.37
N PHE A 133 -1.15 -7.58 6.71
CA PHE A 133 -1.23 -6.22 7.23
C PHE A 133 -2.55 -6.05 7.99
N LEU A 134 -2.48 -5.61 9.24
CA LEU A 134 -3.66 -5.22 9.99
C LEU A 134 -3.97 -3.75 9.70
N GLU A 135 -5.18 -3.46 9.23
CA GLU A 135 -5.68 -2.10 9.11
C GLU A 135 -6.08 -1.56 10.49
N ILE A 136 -5.57 -0.39 10.84
CA ILE A 136 -5.88 0.32 12.09
C ILE A 136 -6.57 1.62 11.72
N GLY A 137 -7.78 1.83 12.21
CA GLY A 137 -8.54 3.05 11.93
C GLY A 137 -7.92 4.30 12.57
N GLU A 138 -8.19 5.48 12.02
CA GLU A 138 -7.64 6.76 12.51
C GLU A 138 -7.98 7.07 13.98
N SER A 139 -9.04 6.48 14.52
CA SER A 139 -9.46 6.65 15.91
C SER A 139 -8.82 5.65 16.89
N GLU A 140 -7.98 4.73 16.40
CA GLU A 140 -7.42 3.63 17.19
C GLU A 140 -5.93 3.81 17.55
N SER A 141 -5.34 4.97 17.24
CA SER A 141 -3.93 5.32 17.47
C SER A 141 -3.68 6.17 18.72
#